data_AF-A0AAE4CZR4-F1
#
_entry.id   AF-A0AAE4CZR4-F1
#
_cell.length_a   1.000
_cell.length_b   1.000
_cell.length_c   1.000
_cell.angle_alpha   90.00
_cell.angle_beta   90.00
_cell.angle_gamma   90.00
#
_symmetry.space_group_name_H-M   'P 1'
#
loop_
_entity.id
_entity.type
_entity.pdbx_description
1 polymer ?
#
loop_
_entity_poly.entity_id
_entity_poly.type
_entity_poly.pdbx_seq_one_letter_code
_entity_poly.pdbx_strand_id
1 'polypeptide(L)'
;MESLEVAFEKAAAGRRYRSLLRRADGVEVAFEGGAYNKLGARGELPHDLAHLIVERELELTQGVWGVLAAGGLFRHATVVAGRQAPHAARRGRELVEAASDAIMQAELLTRVVCDACAAGPPFDPAALRRVNGEGWWSELVTRELVERCDAQLAEAARAWAALAPGRRLVERWPLARQRRPASRRGAHAR
;
A
#
# COMPACT_ATOMS: atom_id res chain seq x y z
N MET A 1 -0.79 6.07 -18.61
CA MET A 1 -0.64 6.33 -17.17
C MET A 1 0.59 5.57 -16.71
N GLU A 2 1.57 6.24 -16.11
CA GLU A 2 2.77 5.55 -15.63
C GLU A 2 2.45 4.78 -14.35
N SER A 3 3.07 3.61 -14.17
CA SER A 3 2.89 2.76 -12.99
C SER A 3 4.21 2.13 -12.60
N LEU A 4 4.39 1.89 -11.31
CA LEU A 4 5.50 1.12 -10.77
C LEU A 4 5.10 -0.35 -10.64
N GLU A 5 6.08 -1.23 -10.76
CA GLU A 5 5.91 -2.66 -10.48
C GLU A 5 6.19 -2.93 -9.01
N VAL A 6 5.28 -3.68 -8.39
CA VAL A 6 5.40 -4.19 -7.03
C VAL A 6 5.35 -5.71 -7.10
N ALA A 7 6.37 -6.38 -6.58
CA ALA A 7 6.43 -7.82 -6.53
C ALA A 7 6.27 -8.33 -5.08
N PHE A 8 5.50 -9.39 -4.92
CA PHE A 8 5.32 -10.12 -3.67
C PHE A 8 5.90 -11.51 -3.86
N GLU A 9 7.02 -11.81 -3.20
CA GLU A 9 7.68 -13.09 -3.25
C GLU A 9 7.24 -13.96 -2.07
N LYS A 10 6.72 -15.15 -2.37
CA LYS A 10 6.32 -16.12 -1.34
C LYS A 10 7.56 -16.81 -0.80
N ALA A 11 7.77 -16.80 0.52
CA ALA A 11 8.93 -17.48 1.09
C ALA A 11 8.87 -18.99 0.85
N ALA A 12 10.04 -19.64 0.87
CA ALA A 12 10.17 -21.09 0.71
C ALA A 12 9.45 -21.89 1.82
N ALA A 13 9.35 -21.32 3.02
CA ALA A 13 8.74 -21.96 4.18
C ALA A 13 8.01 -20.96 5.07
N GLY A 14 6.99 -21.46 5.75
CA GLY A 14 6.19 -20.70 6.72
C GLY A 14 5.31 -19.63 6.07
N ARG A 15 4.91 -18.64 6.88
CA ARG A 15 4.02 -17.55 6.48
C ARG A 15 4.77 -16.29 6.02
N ARG A 16 6.09 -16.34 5.83
CA ARG A 16 6.85 -15.15 5.44
C ARG A 16 6.67 -14.85 3.95
N TYR A 17 6.79 -13.58 3.60
CA TYR A 17 6.86 -13.12 2.22
C TYR A 17 7.72 -11.87 2.16
N ARG A 18 8.16 -11.52 0.96
CA ARG A 18 8.95 -10.33 0.70
C ARG A 18 8.25 -9.44 -0.31
N SER A 19 8.10 -8.18 0.05
CA SER A 19 7.54 -7.12 -0.78
C SER A 19 8.68 -6.36 -1.44
N LEU A 20 8.64 -6.15 -2.76
CA LEU A 20 9.64 -5.42 -3.53
C LEU A 20 8.98 -4.33 -4.39
N LEU A 21 9.48 -3.10 -4.30
CA LEU A 21 9.07 -1.99 -5.14
C LEU A 21 10.26 -1.48 -5.96
N ARG A 22 10.10 -1.44 -7.28
CA ARG A 22 11.03 -0.73 -8.16
C ARG A 22 10.53 0.68 -8.39
N ARG A 23 11.25 1.69 -7.87
CA ARG A 23 10.88 3.10 -7.97
C ARG A 23 11.29 3.71 -9.31
N ALA A 24 10.67 4.85 -9.64
CA ALA A 24 10.97 5.62 -10.84
C ALA A 24 12.42 6.15 -10.87
N ASP A 25 13.06 6.34 -9.70
CA ASP A 25 14.45 6.77 -9.58
C ASP A 25 15.47 5.62 -9.72
N GLY A 26 15.02 4.41 -10.08
CA GLY A 26 15.86 3.24 -10.28
C GLY A 26 16.30 2.54 -9.00
N VAL A 27 15.82 2.97 -7.83
CA VAL A 27 16.05 2.28 -6.55
C VAL A 27 15.01 1.18 -6.36
N GLU A 28 15.48 0.02 -5.90
CA GLU A 28 14.63 -1.08 -5.46
C GLU A 28 14.60 -1.16 -3.94
N VAL A 29 13.41 -1.15 -3.37
CA VAL A 29 13.16 -1.23 -1.93
C VAL A 29 12.48 -2.56 -1.64
N ALA A 30 12.93 -3.27 -0.60
CA ALA A 30 12.29 -4.47 -0.12
C ALA A 30 12.00 -4.41 1.38
N PHE A 31 10.94 -5.09 1.80
CA PHE A 31 10.63 -5.32 3.21
C PHE A 31 10.01 -6.70 3.41
N GLU A 32 10.24 -7.25 4.60
CA GLU A 32 9.87 -8.62 4.95
C GLU A 32 8.54 -8.63 5.70
N GLY A 33 7.51 -9.22 5.09
CA GLY A 33 6.17 -9.35 5.63
C GLY A 33 5.91 -10.73 6.25
N GLY A 34 4.90 -10.79 7.10
CA GLY A 34 4.40 -12.04 7.68
C GLY A 34 2.99 -11.96 8.27
N ALA A 35 2.35 -10.80 8.16
CA ALA A 35 0.96 -10.60 8.51
C ALA A 35 0.06 -10.86 7.31
N TYR A 36 -1.17 -11.31 7.57
CA TYR A 36 -2.16 -11.59 6.53
C TYR A 36 -3.51 -11.04 6.94
N ASN A 37 -4.23 -10.53 5.96
CA ASN A 37 -5.63 -10.17 6.08
C ASN A 37 -6.48 -11.40 5.75
N LYS A 38 -7.49 -11.66 6.59
CA LYS A 38 -8.49 -12.70 6.34
C LYS A 38 -9.58 -12.14 5.43
N LEU A 39 -10.06 -12.94 4.47
CA LEU A 39 -11.11 -12.59 3.52
C LEU A 39 -12.29 -13.60 3.60
N GLY A 40 -12.56 -14.09 4.82
CA GLY A 40 -13.60 -15.09 5.07
C GLY A 40 -13.34 -16.39 4.31
N ALA A 41 -14.38 -16.92 3.63
CA ALA A 41 -14.29 -18.16 2.86
C ALA A 41 -13.32 -18.11 1.67
N ARG A 42 -12.86 -16.92 1.28
CA ARG A 42 -11.96 -16.72 0.12
C ARG A 42 -10.47 -16.89 0.48
N GLY A 43 -10.17 -17.08 1.77
CA GLY A 43 -8.83 -17.37 2.27
C GLY A 43 -8.17 -16.17 2.93
N GLU A 44 -6.85 -16.08 2.79
CA GLU A 44 -6.03 -15.03 3.37
C GLU A 44 -5.07 -14.45 2.33
N LEU A 45 -4.68 -13.20 2.53
CA LEU A 45 -3.82 -12.45 1.63
C LEU A 45 -2.69 -11.76 2.42
N PRO A 46 -1.46 -11.69 1.88
CA PRO A 46 -0.40 -10.87 2.48
C PRO A 46 -0.88 -9.46 2.77
N HIS A 47 -0.58 -8.97 3.97
CA HIS A 47 -1.06 -7.67 4.43
C HIS A 47 -0.64 -6.53 3.50
N ASP A 48 0.62 -6.54 3.07
CA ASP A 48 1.16 -5.51 2.18
C ASP A 48 0.48 -5.52 0.79
N LEU A 49 0.03 -6.70 0.32
CA LEU A 49 -0.72 -6.85 -0.91
C LEU A 49 -2.17 -6.35 -0.76
N ALA A 50 -2.78 -6.55 0.41
CA ALA A 50 -4.06 -5.92 0.75
C ALA A 50 -3.95 -4.39 0.73
N HIS A 51 -2.90 -3.84 1.34
CA HIS A 51 -2.59 -2.41 1.26
C HIS A 51 -2.46 -1.93 -0.17
N LEU A 52 -1.76 -2.67 -1.05
CA LEU A 52 -1.59 -2.26 -2.43
C LEU A 52 -2.94 -2.09 -3.13
N ILE A 53 -3.83 -3.08 -2.99
CA ILE A 53 -5.14 -3.09 -3.65
C ILE A 53 -6.03 -2.00 -3.07
N VAL A 54 -6.14 -1.93 -1.74
CA VAL A 54 -7.05 -0.98 -1.08
C VAL A 54 -6.58 0.46 -1.27
N GLU A 55 -5.30 0.75 -1.08
CA GLU A 55 -4.77 2.10 -1.29
C GLU A 55 -4.88 2.53 -2.75
N ARG A 56 -4.73 1.60 -3.72
CA ARG A 56 -4.92 1.89 -5.14
C ARG A 56 -6.37 2.27 -5.46
N GLU A 57 -7.34 1.51 -4.97
CA GLU A 57 -8.77 1.77 -5.22
C GLU A 57 -9.26 3.03 -4.51
N LEU A 58 -8.75 3.30 -3.31
CA LEU A 58 -9.07 4.50 -2.52
C LEU A 58 -8.22 5.73 -2.89
N GLU A 59 -7.36 5.62 -3.90
CA GLU A 59 -6.45 6.68 -4.34
C GLU A 59 -5.57 7.26 -3.21
N LEU A 60 -5.19 6.43 -2.24
CA LEU A 60 -4.38 6.82 -1.09
C LEU A 60 -2.91 6.97 -1.47
N THR A 61 -2.57 8.15 -2.00
CA THR A 61 -1.22 8.47 -2.50
C THR A 61 -0.16 8.67 -1.40
N GLN A 62 -0.57 8.71 -0.14
CA GLN A 62 0.31 8.85 1.03
C GLN A 62 0.17 7.70 2.05
N GLY A 63 -0.38 6.56 1.60
CA GLY A 63 -0.30 5.28 2.32
C GLY A 63 1.08 4.62 2.19
N VAL A 64 1.16 3.32 2.47
CA VAL A 64 2.41 2.55 2.45
C VAL A 64 3.12 2.65 1.10
N TRP A 65 2.39 2.34 0.02
CA TRP A 65 2.99 2.24 -1.31
C TRP A 65 3.26 3.61 -1.93
N GLY A 66 2.37 4.57 -1.65
CA GLY A 66 2.55 5.96 -2.05
C GLY A 66 3.81 6.59 -1.45
N VAL A 67 4.04 6.38 -0.15
CA VAL A 67 5.23 6.87 0.56
C VAL A 67 6.50 6.20 0.06
N LEU A 68 6.49 4.88 -0.12
CA LEU A 68 7.65 4.16 -0.69
C LEU A 68 7.98 4.63 -2.11
N ALA A 69 6.95 4.83 -2.96
CA ALA A 69 7.11 5.34 -4.32
C ALA A 69 7.68 6.77 -4.34
N ALA A 70 7.31 7.60 -3.37
CA ALA A 70 7.81 8.98 -3.23
C ALA A 70 9.25 9.06 -2.67
N GLY A 71 9.84 7.94 -2.25
CA GLY A 71 11.18 7.88 -1.69
C GLY A 71 11.24 7.77 -0.17
N GLY A 72 10.09 7.65 0.49
CA GLY A 72 10.00 7.29 1.89
C GLY A 72 10.63 5.93 2.17
N LEU A 73 11.14 5.75 3.39
CA LEU A 73 11.76 4.49 3.79
C LEU A 73 11.37 4.17 5.24
N PHE A 74 10.45 3.22 5.39
CA PHE A 74 10.05 2.68 6.69
C PHE A 74 11.23 1.99 7.38
N ARG A 75 11.19 1.91 8.72
CA ARG A 75 12.25 1.27 9.53
C ARG A 75 12.56 -0.17 9.11
N HIS A 76 11.55 -0.91 8.63
CA HIS A 76 11.67 -2.31 8.20
C HIS A 76 11.91 -2.47 6.69
N ALA A 77 12.04 -1.36 5.96
CA ALA A 77 12.34 -1.35 4.54
C ALA A 77 13.82 -1.12 4.29
N THR A 78 14.37 -1.86 3.33
CA THR A 78 15.80 -1.85 2.97
C THR A 78 15.93 -1.58 1.48
N VAL A 79 16.92 -0.78 1.09
CA VAL A 79 17.30 -0.65 -0.32
C VAL A 79 18.14 -1.85 -0.72
N VAL A 80 17.70 -2.58 -1.74
CA VAL A 80 18.33 -3.84 -2.19
C VAL A 80 19.02 -3.70 -3.54
N ALA A 81 18.69 -2.67 -4.31
CA ALA A 81 19.37 -2.31 -5.55
C ALA A 81 19.23 -0.82 -5.87
N GLY A 82 20.10 -0.32 -6.75
CA GLY A 82 20.10 1.07 -7.20
C GLY A 82 20.89 2.03 -6.30
N ARG A 83 21.30 3.17 -6.86
CA ARG A 83 22.10 4.17 -6.15
C ARG A 83 21.20 5.16 -5.42
N GLN A 84 21.37 5.27 -4.11
CA GLN A 84 20.71 6.32 -3.35
C GLN A 84 21.41 7.67 -3.55
N ALA A 85 20.62 8.72 -3.75
CA ALA A 85 21.12 10.09 -3.73
C ALA A 85 21.66 10.47 -2.34
N PRO A 86 22.55 11.49 -2.23
CA PRO A 86 22.96 12.03 -0.95
C PRO A 86 21.77 12.37 -0.06
N HIS A 87 21.90 12.08 1.24
CA HIS A 87 20.87 12.30 2.27
C HIS A 87 19.52 11.62 2.01
N ALA A 88 19.43 10.63 1.11
CA ALA A 88 18.19 9.92 0.82
C ALA A 88 17.56 9.30 2.08
N ALA A 89 18.37 8.72 2.97
CA ALA A 89 17.87 8.14 4.22
C ALA A 89 17.21 9.18 5.15
N ARG A 90 17.76 10.39 5.25
CA ARG A 90 17.17 11.48 6.04
C ARG A 90 15.85 11.95 5.41
N ARG A 91 15.87 12.26 4.11
CA ARG A 91 14.66 12.70 3.38
C ARG A 91 13.55 11.63 3.40
N GLY A 92 13.93 10.36 3.28
CA GLY A 92 12.98 9.24 3.35
C GLY A 92 12.29 9.15 4.71
N ARG A 93 13.00 9.43 5.82
CA ARG A 93 12.40 9.51 7.16
C ARG A 93 11.49 10.72 7.30
N GLU A 94 11.92 11.89 6.83
CA GLU A 94 11.11 13.12 6.85
C GLU A 94 9.80 12.93 6.06
N LEU A 95 9.82 12.19 4.95
CA LEU A 95 8.61 11.83 4.18
C LEU A 95 7.67 10.91 4.96
N VAL A 96 8.20 9.89 5.64
CA VAL A 96 7.39 8.97 6.46
C VAL A 96 6.76 9.73 7.64
N GLU A 97 7.53 10.60 8.30
CA GLU A 97 7.05 11.42 9.41
C GLU A 97 5.94 12.38 8.96
N ALA A 98 6.15 13.08 7.84
CA ALA A 98 5.14 13.98 7.27
C ALA A 98 3.87 13.26 6.80
N ALA A 99 3.94 11.96 6.50
CA ALA A 99 2.82 11.14 6.07
C ALA A 99 2.17 10.32 7.20
N SER A 100 2.61 10.48 8.46
CA SER A 100 2.20 9.61 9.57
C SER A 100 0.67 9.45 9.71
N ASP A 101 -0.06 10.56 9.61
CA ASP A 101 -1.52 10.56 9.68
C ASP A 101 -2.16 9.84 8.48
N ALA A 102 -1.65 10.08 7.26
CA ALA A 102 -2.14 9.41 6.06
C ALA A 102 -1.83 7.90 6.06
N ILE A 103 -0.70 7.49 6.63
CA ILE A 103 -0.35 6.08 6.84
C ILE A 103 -1.32 5.44 7.83
N MET A 104 -1.64 6.12 8.93
CA MET A 104 -2.63 5.64 9.90
C MET A 104 -4.01 5.49 9.25
N GLN A 105 -4.40 6.46 8.41
CA GLN A 105 -5.63 6.38 7.63
C GLN A 105 -5.63 5.15 6.71
N ALA A 106 -4.53 4.91 5.98
CA ALA A 106 -4.41 3.78 5.07
C ALA A 106 -4.49 2.44 5.80
N GLU A 107 -3.88 2.31 6.98
CA GLU A 107 -4.01 1.12 7.84
C GLU A 107 -5.47 0.88 8.24
N LEU A 108 -6.13 1.91 8.77
CA LEU A 108 -7.53 1.83 9.21
C LEU A 108 -8.46 1.45 8.05
N LEU A 109 -8.35 2.14 6.92
CA LEU A 109 -9.20 1.87 5.76
C LEU A 109 -8.92 0.49 5.15
N THR A 110 -7.65 0.05 5.09
CA THR A 110 -7.30 -1.31 4.64
C THR A 110 -7.92 -2.36 5.53
N ARG A 111 -7.83 -2.18 6.85
CA ARG A 111 -8.49 -3.07 7.82
C ARG A 111 -10.01 -3.08 7.63
N VAL A 112 -10.66 -1.92 7.58
CA VAL A 112 -12.12 -1.81 7.41
C VAL A 112 -12.60 -2.52 6.16
N VAL A 113 -11.93 -2.29 5.03
CA VAL A 113 -12.30 -2.94 3.76
C VAL A 113 -12.09 -4.44 3.85
N CYS A 114 -10.97 -4.92 4.39
CA CYS A 114 -10.72 -6.36 4.54
C CYS A 114 -11.74 -7.03 5.49
N ASP A 115 -12.07 -6.39 6.62
CA ASP A 115 -13.04 -6.90 7.58
C ASP A 115 -14.45 -6.95 6.97
N ALA A 116 -14.84 -5.91 6.20
CA ALA A 116 -16.09 -5.89 5.45
C ALA A 116 -16.14 -7.02 4.41
N CYS A 117 -15.06 -7.20 3.64
CA CYS A 117 -14.93 -8.31 2.69
C CYS A 117 -15.08 -9.64 3.42
N ALA A 118 -14.36 -9.85 4.53
CA ALA A 118 -14.43 -11.09 5.30
C ALA A 118 -15.84 -11.40 5.82
N ALA A 119 -16.61 -10.39 6.22
CA ALA A 119 -18.01 -10.53 6.61
C ALA A 119 -18.93 -10.87 5.41
N GLY A 120 -18.60 -10.36 4.22
CA GLY A 120 -19.35 -10.58 2.99
C GLY A 120 -20.52 -9.60 2.80
N PRO A 121 -21.22 -9.69 1.65
CA PRO A 121 -22.35 -8.80 1.34
C PRO A 121 -23.56 -9.08 2.24
N PRO A 122 -24.46 -8.07 2.41
CA PRO A 122 -24.41 -6.76 1.79
C PRO A 122 -23.44 -5.80 2.50
N PHE A 123 -22.69 -5.01 1.71
CA PHE A 123 -21.83 -3.97 2.28
C PHE A 123 -22.64 -2.73 2.67
N ASP A 124 -22.48 -2.22 3.89
CA ASP A 124 -23.09 -0.95 4.33
C ASP A 124 -21.98 0.03 4.75
N PRO A 125 -21.53 0.91 3.85
CA PRO A 125 -20.51 1.91 4.16
C PRO A 125 -20.90 2.83 5.32
N ALA A 126 -22.19 3.12 5.51
CA ALA A 126 -22.64 3.95 6.62
C ALA A 126 -22.50 3.22 7.96
N ALA A 127 -22.76 1.91 8.01
CA ALA A 127 -22.47 1.10 9.19
C ALA A 127 -20.96 1.00 9.47
N LEU A 128 -20.15 0.76 8.43
CA LEU A 128 -18.69 0.73 8.55
C LEU A 128 -18.14 2.05 9.10
N ARG A 129 -18.63 3.19 8.59
CA ARG A 129 -18.28 4.53 9.09
C ARG A 129 -18.65 4.71 10.55
N ARG A 130 -19.88 4.33 10.95
CA ARG A 130 -20.35 4.46 12.35
C ARG A 130 -19.48 3.67 13.32
N VAL A 131 -19.04 2.47 12.94
CA VAL A 131 -18.22 1.59 13.80
C VAL A 131 -16.77 2.09 13.92
N ASN A 132 -16.23 2.70 12.85
CA ASN A 132 -14.80 3.05 12.78
C ASN A 132 -14.51 4.54 13.02
N GLY A 133 -15.54 5.38 13.11
CA GLY A 133 -15.43 6.81 13.38
C GLY A 133 -15.14 7.67 12.15
N GLU A 134 -15.35 8.98 12.29
CA GLU A 134 -15.27 9.92 11.16
C GLU A 134 -13.87 10.43 10.85
N GLY A 135 -12.98 10.51 11.86
CA GLY A 135 -11.70 11.23 11.74
C GLY A 135 -10.75 10.69 10.66
N TRP A 136 -10.88 9.41 10.31
CA TRP A 136 -10.03 8.74 9.31
C TRP A 136 -10.83 8.22 8.11
N TRP A 137 -12.13 8.55 8.03
CA TRP A 137 -13.00 8.05 6.97
C TRP A 137 -12.66 8.71 5.63
N SER A 138 -12.80 7.94 4.55
CA SER A 138 -12.75 8.46 3.18
C SER A 138 -14.13 8.36 2.55
N GLU A 139 -14.62 9.46 1.97
CA GLU A 139 -15.88 9.47 1.22
C GLU A 139 -15.83 8.59 -0.05
N LEU A 140 -14.63 8.17 -0.47
CA LEU A 140 -14.46 7.18 -1.54
C LEU A 140 -14.88 5.77 -1.11
N VAL A 141 -15.04 5.50 0.20
CA VAL A 141 -15.57 4.23 0.69
C VAL A 141 -17.07 4.16 0.41
N THR A 142 -17.43 3.81 -0.83
CA THR A 142 -18.79 3.51 -1.27
C THR A 142 -19.02 2.01 -1.33
N ARG A 143 -20.28 1.60 -1.51
CA ARG A 143 -20.65 0.19 -1.72
C ARG A 143 -19.88 -0.38 -2.91
N GLU A 144 -19.91 0.35 -4.02
CA GLU A 144 -19.31 -0.06 -5.29
C GLU A 144 -17.78 -0.17 -5.17
N LEU A 145 -17.14 0.71 -4.40
CA LEU A 145 -15.70 0.59 -4.13
C LEU A 145 -15.39 -0.65 -3.28
N VAL A 146 -16.17 -0.91 -2.23
CA VAL A 146 -15.96 -2.12 -1.41
C VAL A 146 -16.18 -3.38 -2.24
N GLU A 147 -17.16 -3.41 -3.14
CA GLU A 147 -17.39 -4.53 -4.06
C GLU A 147 -16.21 -4.73 -5.05
N ARG A 148 -15.65 -3.65 -5.60
CA ARG A 148 -14.44 -3.73 -6.43
C ARG A 148 -13.23 -4.22 -5.65
N CYS A 149 -13.03 -3.71 -4.44
CA CYS A 149 -11.98 -4.18 -3.54
C CYS A 149 -12.15 -5.67 -3.23
N ASP A 150 -13.37 -6.12 -2.90
CA ASP A 150 -13.64 -7.53 -2.59
C ASP A 150 -13.29 -8.44 -3.77
N ALA A 151 -13.70 -8.08 -4.99
CA ALA A 151 -13.37 -8.83 -6.19
C ALA A 151 -11.85 -8.95 -6.41
N GLN A 152 -11.13 -7.84 -6.29
CA GLN A 152 -9.67 -7.81 -6.49
C GLN A 152 -8.90 -8.52 -5.36
N LEU A 153 -9.30 -8.34 -4.11
CA LEU A 153 -8.71 -9.03 -2.96
C LEU A 153 -8.94 -10.55 -3.07
N ALA A 154 -10.13 -10.96 -3.50
CA ALA A 154 -10.44 -12.37 -3.73
C ALA A 154 -9.60 -12.98 -4.85
N GLU A 155 -9.42 -12.26 -5.96
CA GLU A 155 -8.55 -12.70 -7.06
C GLU A 155 -7.10 -12.81 -6.63
N ALA A 156 -6.58 -11.77 -5.96
CA ALA A 156 -5.22 -11.76 -5.42
C ALA A 156 -5.00 -12.88 -4.40
N ALA A 157 -6.00 -13.20 -3.56
CA ALA A 157 -5.91 -14.27 -2.58
C ALA A 157 -5.84 -15.64 -3.26
N ARG A 158 -6.65 -15.87 -4.31
CA ARG A 158 -6.56 -17.09 -5.13
C ARG A 158 -5.19 -17.20 -5.82
N ALA A 159 -4.71 -16.11 -6.42
CA ALA A 159 -3.40 -16.07 -7.08
C ALA A 159 -2.26 -16.35 -6.09
N TRP A 160 -2.31 -15.72 -4.91
CA TRP A 160 -1.33 -15.92 -3.85
C TRP A 160 -1.35 -17.35 -3.30
N ALA A 161 -2.53 -17.92 -3.08
CA ALA A 161 -2.68 -19.29 -2.61
C ALA A 161 -2.07 -20.29 -3.61
N ALA A 162 -2.34 -20.11 -4.90
CA ALA A 162 -1.81 -20.95 -5.98
C ALA A 162 -0.31 -20.72 -6.28
N LEU A 163 0.26 -19.60 -5.81
CA LEU A 163 1.65 -19.26 -6.04
C LEU A 163 2.58 -20.27 -5.34
N ALA A 164 3.48 -20.90 -6.09
CA ALA A 164 4.50 -21.78 -5.53
C ALA A 164 5.52 -21.00 -4.68
N PRO A 165 6.12 -21.61 -3.65
CA PRO A 165 7.18 -20.98 -2.87
C PRO A 165 8.35 -20.51 -3.76
N GLY A 166 8.94 -19.36 -3.43
CA GLY A 166 10.00 -18.70 -4.21
C GLY A 166 9.53 -18.03 -5.50
N ARG A 167 8.23 -18.10 -5.83
CA ARG A 167 7.65 -17.37 -6.96
C ARG A 167 7.10 -16.01 -6.52
N ARG A 168 6.89 -15.14 -7.50
CA ARG A 168 6.43 -13.77 -7.32
C ARG A 168 5.06 -13.56 -7.94
N LEU A 169 4.18 -12.87 -7.22
CA LEU A 169 3.02 -12.21 -7.78
C LEU A 169 3.40 -10.75 -8.05
N VAL A 170 3.08 -10.23 -9.24
CA VAL A 170 3.44 -8.87 -9.64
C VAL A 170 2.17 -8.05 -9.82
N GLU A 171 2.12 -6.92 -9.14
CA GLU A 171 1.05 -5.94 -9.17
C GLU A 171 1.58 -4.59 -9.67
N ARG A 172 0.65 -3.70 -10.01
CA ARG A 172 0.95 -2.34 -10.45
C ARG A 172 0.47 -1.31 -9.45
N TRP A 173 1.36 -0.38 -9.14
CA TRP A 173 1.06 0.82 -8.36
C TRP A 173 0.97 2.05 -9.29
N PRO A 174 -0.15 2.78 -9.32
CA PRO A 174 -0.28 3.94 -10.19
C PRO A 174 0.61 5.09 -9.70
N LEU A 175 1.38 5.68 -10.60
CA LEU A 175 2.01 6.96 -10.33
C LEU A 175 0.97 8.06 -10.57
N ALA A 176 0.33 8.52 -9.49
CA ALA A 176 -0.30 9.83 -9.53
C ALA A 176 0.77 10.83 -9.99
N ARG A 177 0.40 11.78 -10.88
CA ARG A 177 1.25 12.94 -11.18
C ARG A 177 1.49 13.66 -9.86
N GLN A 178 2.54 13.31 -9.14
CA GLN A 178 2.90 14.00 -7.92
C GLN A 178 3.14 15.45 -8.33
N ARG A 179 2.24 16.35 -7.90
CA ARG A 179 2.44 17.79 -8.09
C ARG A 179 3.74 18.09 -7.36
N ARG A 180 4.81 18.31 -8.11
CA ARG A 180 6.11 18.72 -7.54
C ARG A 180 5.81 19.92 -6.64
N PRO A 181 6.21 19.92 -5.36
CA PRO A 181 6.13 21.14 -4.57
C PRO A 181 6.92 22.21 -5.32
N ALA A 182 6.29 23.37 -5.56
CA ALA A 182 6.95 24.49 -6.20
C ALA A 182 8.22 24.78 -5.41
N SER A 183 9.38 24.65 -6.06
CA SER A 183 10.64 25.05 -5.47
C SER A 183 10.47 26.50 -5.00
N ARG A 184 10.52 26.75 -3.69
CA ARG A 184 10.76 28.09 -3.16
C ARG A 184 12.14 28.50 -3.66
N ARG A 185 12.19 29.13 -4.84
CA ARG A 185 13.35 29.90 -5.28
C ARG A 185 13.49 31.03 -4.27
N GLY A 186 14.68 31.14 -3.70
CA GLY A 186 14.99 32.02 -2.60
C GLY A 186 14.63 33.48 -2.90
N ALA A 187 13.97 34.11 -1.95
CA ALA A 187 14.06 35.54 -1.78
C ALA A 187 15.33 35.83 -0.95
N HIS A 188 16.47 35.87 -1.63
CA HIS A 188 17.55 36.75 -1.21
C HIS A 188 17.42 38.01 -2.05
N ALA A 189 16.94 39.09 -1.44
CA ALA A 189 17.18 40.44 -1.92
C ALA A 189 17.02 41.45 -0.77
N ARG A 190 18.18 41.86 -0.26
CA ARG A 190 18.55 43.14 0.35
C ARG A 190 18.02 43.48 1.73
#